data_AF-A0A0G2IA57-F1
#
_entry.id   AF-A0A0G2IA57-F1
#
_cell.length_a   1.000
_cell.length_b   1.000
_cell.length_c   1.000
_cell.angle_alpha   90.00
_cell.angle_beta   90.00
_cell.angle_gamma   90.00
#
_symmetry.space_group_name_H-M   'P 1'
#
loop_
_entity.id
_entity.type
_entity.pdbx_description
1 polymer ?
#
loop_
_entity_poly.entity_id
_entity_poly.type
_entity_poly.pdbx_seq_one_letter_code
_entity_poly.pdbx_strand_id
1 'polypeptide(L)'
;MRSFKEPNTGWWHLVVNIESGIALTQNFVPKSHLAVVLEFLRDKPDQVTGFKRDVADPYSLFVDRLSAQFPELLDAALIEMDQRHSKKKRKWDEAIAVEETEQTPGSGGFSFGFGFGGDDEEIP
;
A
#
# COMPACT_ATOMS: atom_id res chain seq x y z
N MET A 1 29.26 11.32 -7.23
CA MET A 1 28.59 10.26 -6.44
C MET A 1 27.13 10.22 -6.86
N ARG A 2 26.74 9.29 -7.73
CA ARG A 2 25.36 9.20 -8.22
C ARG A 2 24.54 8.50 -7.14
N SER A 3 23.61 9.23 -6.53
CA SER A 3 22.62 8.66 -5.61
C SER A 3 21.70 7.75 -6.41
N PHE A 4 21.79 6.44 -6.18
CA PHE A 4 20.84 5.47 -6.71
C PHE A 4 19.57 5.64 -5.89
N LYS A 5 18.58 6.35 -6.44
CA LYS A 5 17.27 6.47 -5.83
C LYS A 5 16.60 5.10 -6.00
N GLU A 6 16.51 4.32 -4.93
CA GLU A 6 15.77 3.06 -4.93
C GLU A 6 14.35 3.31 -5.48
N PRO A 7 13.86 2.48 -6.41
CA PRO A 7 12.49 2.61 -6.89
C PRO A 7 11.55 2.41 -5.69
N ASN A 8 10.78 3.46 -5.38
CA ASN A 8 9.73 3.46 -4.37
C ASN A 8 8.92 2.16 -4.46
N THR A 9 8.70 1.47 -3.35
CA THR A 9 7.81 0.30 -3.27
C THR A 9 6.52 0.54 -4.08
N GLY A 10 6.26 -0.27 -5.12
CA GLY A 10 5.05 -0.15 -5.97
C GLY A 10 5.25 -0.03 -7.48
N TRP A 11 6.47 -0.15 -8.03
CA TRP A 11 6.67 -0.16 -9.49
C TRP A 11 6.51 -1.55 -10.10
N TRP A 12 5.64 -1.67 -11.08
CA TRP A 12 5.64 -2.81 -12.01
C TRP A 12 6.91 -2.77 -12.84
N HIS A 13 7.67 -3.86 -12.84
CA HIS A 13 8.88 -3.99 -13.65
C HIS A 13 8.90 -5.36 -14.33
N LEU A 14 9.44 -5.39 -15.55
CA LEU A 14 9.59 -6.59 -16.37
C LEU A 14 11.07 -6.77 -16.68
N VAL A 15 11.58 -7.98 -16.52
CA VAL A 15 12.98 -8.34 -16.82
C VAL A 15 12.98 -9.41 -17.90
N VAL A 16 13.71 -9.16 -19.00
CA VAL A 16 13.90 -10.11 -20.10
C VAL A 16 15.40 -10.33 -20.31
N ASN A 17 15.85 -11.58 -20.25
CA ASN A 17 17.23 -11.94 -20.55
C ASN A 17 17.40 -12.08 -22.07
N ILE A 18 18.28 -11.27 -22.66
CA ILE A 18 18.61 -11.33 -24.10
C ILE A 18 19.74 -12.32 -24.41
N GLU A 19 20.52 -12.71 -23.40
CA GLU A 19 21.63 -13.65 -23.48
C GLU A 19 21.69 -14.49 -22.20
N SER A 20 22.51 -15.54 -22.17
CA SER A 20 22.69 -16.39 -20.98
C SER A 20 23.34 -15.60 -19.85
N GLY A 21 22.69 -15.54 -18.68
CA GLY A 21 23.22 -14.85 -17.50
C GLY A 21 22.60 -15.34 -16.21
N ILE A 22 23.31 -15.14 -15.10
CA ILE A 22 22.85 -15.46 -13.74
C ILE A 22 22.70 -14.14 -12.98
N ALA A 23 21.57 -13.97 -12.30
CA ALA A 23 21.32 -12.83 -11.42
C ALA A 23 20.86 -13.30 -10.04
N LEU A 24 21.22 -12.53 -9.01
CA LEU A 24 20.75 -12.71 -7.64
C LEU A 24 20.03 -11.43 -7.20
N THR A 25 18.83 -11.58 -6.67
CA THR A 25 18.01 -10.45 -6.20
C THR A 25 17.45 -10.74 -4.80
N GLN A 26 17.21 -9.68 -4.04
CA GLN A 26 16.59 -9.77 -2.72
C GLN A 26 15.72 -8.53 -2.48
N ASN A 27 14.54 -8.73 -1.93
CA ASN A 27 13.71 -7.64 -1.41
C ASN A 27 14.24 -7.20 -0.03
N PHE A 28 14.29 -5.90 0.20
CA PHE A 28 14.74 -5.32 1.46
C PHE A 28 13.71 -4.31 1.98
N VAL A 29 13.57 -4.25 3.31
CA VAL A 29 12.71 -3.27 3.99
C VAL A 29 13.63 -2.25 4.69
N PRO A 30 13.77 -1.03 4.15
CA PRO A 30 14.47 0.04 4.85
C PRO A 30 13.72 0.45 6.12
N LYS A 31 14.47 0.92 7.12
CA LYS A 31 13.90 1.34 8.43
C LYS A 31 12.78 2.37 8.28
N SER A 32 12.90 3.29 7.32
CA SER A 32 11.88 4.31 7.01
C SER A 32 10.57 3.74 6.46
N HIS A 33 10.56 2.51 5.97
CA HIS A 33 9.38 1.83 5.44
C HIS A 33 8.81 0.78 6.40
N LEU A 34 9.44 0.59 7.57
CA LEU A 34 9.02 -0.42 8.54
C LEU A 34 7.57 -0.22 8.99
N ALA A 35 7.15 1.02 9.25
CA ALA A 35 5.76 1.34 9.60
C ALA A 35 4.76 0.89 8.53
N VAL A 36 5.10 1.02 7.24
CA VAL A 36 4.25 0.58 6.12
C VAL A 36 4.18 -0.94 6.05
N VAL A 37 5.30 -1.63 6.28
CA VAL A 37 5.33 -3.09 6.28
C VAL A 37 4.57 -3.66 7.47
N LEU A 38 4.66 -3.05 8.65
CA LEU A 38 3.86 -3.43 9.82
C LEU A 38 2.36 -3.25 9.53
N GLU A 39 1.95 -2.13 8.94
CA GLU A 39 0.55 -1.90 8.52
C GLU A 39 0.10 -2.98 7.52
N PHE A 40 0.93 -3.29 6.51
CA PHE A 40 0.60 -4.29 5.49
C PHE A 40 0.47 -5.71 6.06
N LEU A 41 1.41 -6.13 6.91
CA LEU A 41 1.36 -7.45 7.55
C LEU A 41 0.13 -7.60 8.45
N ARG A 42 -0.27 -6.53 9.14
CA ARG A 42 -1.44 -6.51 10.03
C ARG A 42 -2.76 -6.51 9.27
N ASP A 43 -2.87 -5.64 8.26
CA ASP A 43 -4.16 -5.32 7.63
C ASP A 43 -4.46 -6.16 6.38
N LYS A 44 -3.43 -6.79 5.79
CA LYS A 44 -3.57 -7.61 4.58
C LYS A 44 -2.87 -8.98 4.69
N PRO A 45 -3.15 -9.77 5.74
CA PRO A 45 -2.50 -11.07 5.93
C PRO A 45 -2.75 -12.05 4.79
N ASP A 46 -3.88 -11.93 4.08
CA ASP A 46 -4.23 -12.72 2.89
C ASP A 46 -3.30 -12.46 1.70
N GLN A 47 -2.65 -11.29 1.64
CA GLN A 47 -1.71 -10.90 0.58
C GLN A 47 -0.26 -11.21 0.95
N VAL A 48 -0.03 -11.75 2.16
CA VAL A 48 1.29 -12.11 2.65
C VAL A 48 1.56 -13.58 2.32
N THR A 49 2.56 -13.82 1.49
CA THR A 49 2.95 -15.19 1.08
C THR A 49 4.44 -15.44 1.37
N GLY A 50 4.87 -16.70 1.29
CA GLY A 50 6.27 -17.09 1.52
C GLY A 50 6.61 -17.49 2.96
N PHE A 51 5.65 -17.45 3.88
CA PHE A 51 5.79 -18.04 5.21
C PHE A 51 5.61 -19.55 5.17
N LYS A 52 6.21 -20.26 6.14
CA LYS A 52 5.97 -21.69 6.31
C LYS A 52 4.51 -21.94 6.66
N ARG A 53 3.98 -23.12 6.30
CA ARG A 53 2.56 -23.47 6.47
C ARG A 53 2.09 -23.49 7.93
N ASP A 54 3.00 -23.65 8.87
CA ASP A 54 2.75 -23.64 10.31
C ASP A 54 2.70 -22.22 10.91
N VAL A 55 3.05 -21.19 10.15
CA VAL A 55 2.93 -19.79 10.58
C VAL A 55 1.53 -19.30 10.26
N ALA A 56 0.68 -19.26 11.29
CA ALA A 56 -0.68 -18.75 11.19
C ALA A 56 -0.75 -17.21 11.21
N ASP A 57 0.14 -16.57 11.95
CA ASP A 57 0.17 -15.10 12.11
C ASP A 57 1.58 -14.54 11.81
N PRO A 58 1.83 -14.11 10.56
CA PRO A 58 3.08 -13.49 10.17
C PRO A 58 3.37 -12.17 10.91
N TYR A 59 2.33 -11.41 11.25
CA TYR A 59 2.49 -10.10 11.88
C TYR A 59 3.02 -10.26 13.31
N SER A 60 2.33 -11.05 14.15
CA SER A 60 2.76 -11.30 15.52
C SER A 60 4.15 -11.92 15.56
N LEU A 61 4.42 -12.92 14.71
CA LEU A 61 5.76 -13.54 14.64
C LEU A 61 6.85 -12.52 14.31
N PHE A 62 6.58 -11.58 13.41
CA PHE A 62 7.54 -10.55 13.03
C PHE A 62 7.77 -9.54 14.16
N VAL A 63 6.70 -9.07 14.81
CA VAL A 63 6.77 -8.15 15.95
C VAL A 63 7.52 -8.78 17.13
N ASP A 64 7.25 -10.05 17.46
CA ASP A 64 7.91 -10.76 18.55
C ASP A 64 9.43 -10.85 18.32
N ARG A 65 9.85 -11.19 17.11
CA ARG A 65 11.28 -11.28 16.78
C ARG A 65 11.95 -9.92 16.71
N LEU A 66 11.25 -8.92 16.17
CA LEU A 66 11.77 -7.56 16.04
C LEU A 66 11.92 -6.90 17.42
N SER A 67 10.96 -7.10 18.33
CA SER A 67 11.05 -6.59 19.71
C SER A 67 12.22 -7.21 20.49
N ALA A 68 12.50 -8.49 20.28
CA ALA A 68 13.62 -9.17 20.94
C ALA A 68 15.00 -8.65 20.50
N GLN A 69 15.12 -8.13 19.27
CA GLN A 69 16.41 -7.70 18.69
C GLN A 69 16.58 -6.18 18.62
N PHE A 70 15.50 -5.45 18.34
CA PHE A 70 15.52 -4.01 18.05
C PHE A 70 14.26 -3.31 18.62
N PRO A 71 14.07 -3.31 19.96
CA PRO A 71 12.86 -2.77 20.59
C PRO A 71 12.62 -1.29 20.25
N GLU A 72 13.66 -0.45 20.34
CA GLU A 72 13.57 0.98 20.02
C GLU A 72 13.12 1.26 18.58
N LEU A 73 13.52 0.39 17.64
CA LEU A 73 13.14 0.52 16.23
C LEU A 73 11.67 0.17 16.03
N LEU A 74 11.18 -0.86 16.73
CA LEU A 74 9.79 -1.25 16.70
C LEU A 74 8.91 -0.13 17.27
N ASP A 75 9.27 0.41 18.44
CA ASP A 75 8.50 1.47 19.10
C ASP A 75 8.37 2.70 18.20
N ALA A 76 9.48 3.15 17.61
CA ALA A 76 9.47 4.25 16.65
C ALA A 76 8.55 3.97 15.44
N ALA A 77 8.59 2.75 14.91
CA ALA A 77 7.77 2.36 13.76
C ALA A 77 6.28 2.24 14.09
N LEU A 78 5.92 1.77 15.30
CA LEU A 78 4.54 1.70 15.78
C LEU A 78 3.96 3.11 15.97
N ILE A 79 4.71 4.03 16.58
CA ILE A 79 4.32 5.44 16.70
C ILE A 79 4.09 6.05 15.33
N GLU A 80 4.98 5.80 14.37
CA GLU A 80 4.84 6.31 13.01
C GLU A 80 3.61 5.71 12.30
N MET A 81 3.35 4.42 12.46
CA MET A 81 2.19 3.72 11.93
C MET A 81 0.88 4.36 12.45
N ASP A 82 0.77 4.61 13.75
CA ASP A 82 -0.42 5.22 14.35
C ASP A 82 -0.63 6.67 13.88
N GLN A 83 0.45 7.45 13.73
CA GLN A 83 0.40 8.79 13.16
C GLN A 83 -0.09 8.77 11.70
N ARG A 84 0.31 7.77 10.92
CA ARG A 84 -0.15 7.59 9.53
C ARG A 84 -1.65 7.27 9.48
N HIS A 85 -2.15 6.38 10.33
CA HIS A 85 -3.59 6.11 10.44
C HIS A 85 -4.38 7.36 10.84
N SER A 86 -3.90 8.10 11.84
CA SER A 86 -4.56 9.30 12.33
C SER A 86 -4.62 10.39 11.25
N LYS A 87 -3.54 10.59 10.49
CA LYS A 87 -3.49 11.54 9.37
C LYS A 87 -4.41 11.12 8.22
N LYS A 88 -4.45 9.83 7.87
CA LYS A 88 -5.39 9.30 6.86
C LYS A 88 -6.82 9.59 7.28
N LYS A 89 -7.21 9.25 8.52
CA LYS A 89 -8.57 9.47 9.04
C LYS A 89 -8.99 10.95 8.98
N ARG A 90 -8.16 11.86 9.50
CA ARG A 90 -8.44 13.31 9.47
C ARG A 90 -8.63 13.86 8.06
N LYS A 91 -7.81 13.40 7.10
CA LYS A 91 -7.91 13.83 5.70
C LYS A 91 -9.20 13.34 5.04
N TRP A 92 -9.65 12.12 5.37
CA TRP A 92 -10.93 11.60 4.89
C TRP A 92 -12.11 12.37 5.46
N ASP A 93 -12.09 12.67 6.76
CA ASP A 93 -13.14 13.45 7.42
C ASP A 93 -13.26 14.86 6.80
N GLU A 94 -12.14 15.51 6.48
CA GLU A 94 -12.11 16.82 5.80
C GLU A 94 -12.68 16.77 4.38
N ALA A 95 -12.35 15.73 3.60
CA ALA A 95 -12.86 15.59 2.23
C ALA A 95 -14.39 15.41 2.19
N ILE A 96 -14.94 14.63 3.12
CA ILE A 96 -16.41 14.42 3.23
C ILE A 96 -17.10 15.69 3.72
N ALA A 97 -16.50 16.44 4.65
CA ALA A 97 -17.09 17.67 5.16
C ALA A 97 -17.19 18.77 4.09
N VAL A 98 -16.24 18.85 3.15
CA VAL A 98 -16.30 19.78 2.01
C VAL A 98 -17.47 19.46 1.08
N GLU A 99 -17.75 18.18 0.83
CA GLU A 99 -18.89 17.73 0.02
C GLU A 99 -20.25 18.08 0.66
N GLU A 100 -20.35 18.09 2.00
CA GLU A 100 -21.57 18.48 2.71
C GLU A 100 -21.82 19.99 2.69
N THR A 101 -20.77 20.82 2.69
CA THR A 101 -20.90 22.29 2.70
C THR A 101 -21.26 22.91 1.35
N GLU A 102 -21.19 22.17 0.24
CA GLU A 102 -21.56 22.66 -1.12
C GLU A 102 -22.94 22.17 -1.60
N GLN A 103 -23.80 21.65 -0.70
CA GLN A 103 -25.21 21.42 -1.03
C GLN A 103 -26.02 22.73 -1.01
N THR A 104 -25.72 23.59 -1.96
CA THR A 104 -26.71 24.52 -2.52
C THR A 104 -27.83 23.69 -3.15
N PRO A 105 -29.13 24.00 -2.93
CA PRO A 105 -30.22 23.24 -3.53
C PRO A 105 -30.28 23.54 -5.04
N GLY A 106 -29.52 22.81 -5.84
CA GLY A 106 -29.58 22.87 -7.30
C GLY A 106 -28.22 22.94 -7.99
N SER A 107 -27.42 21.88 -7.93
CA SER A 107 -26.50 21.52 -9.01
C SER A 107 -26.04 20.08 -8.84
N GLY A 108 -26.04 19.32 -9.94
CA GLY A 108 -25.97 17.86 -9.97
C GLY A 108 -24.76 17.26 -9.25
N GLY A 109 -25.04 16.26 -8.42
CA GLY A 109 -24.02 15.39 -7.83
C GLY A 109 -23.23 14.64 -8.91
N PHE A 110 -21.94 14.46 -8.65
CA PHE A 110 -21.06 13.61 -9.46
C PHE A 110 -21.60 12.18 -9.51
N SER A 111 -22.18 11.80 -10.65
CA SER A 111 -22.60 10.43 -10.94
C SER A 111 -21.60 9.79 -11.90
N PHE A 112 -20.91 8.74 -11.46
CA PHE A 112 -20.15 7.85 -12.33
C PHE A 112 -21.13 6.96 -13.10
N GLY A 113 -21.66 7.45 -14.22
CA GLY A 113 -22.44 6.66 -15.17
C GLY A 113 -21.54 6.09 -16.28
N PHE A 114 -21.21 4.80 -16.23
CA PHE A 114 -20.75 4.09 -17.41
C PHE A 114 -21.93 3.91 -18.36
N GLY A 115 -22.10 4.86 -19.29
CA GLY A 115 -23.09 4.80 -20.35
C GLY A 115 -22.71 3.78 -21.42
N PHE A 116 -22.86 2.48 -21.12
CA PHE A 116 -23.09 1.46 -22.14
C PHE A 116 -24.61 1.34 -22.30
N GLY A 117 -25.19 2.31 -22.99
CA GLY A 117 -26.58 2.31 -23.43
C GLY A 117 -26.57 2.34 -24.95
N GLY A 118 -27.14 1.30 -25.56
CA GLY A 118 -27.00 0.92 -26.96
C GLY A 118 -27.25 2.01 -27.98
N ASP A 119 -26.52 1.90 -29.08
CA ASP A 119 -27.13 1.96 -30.40
C ASP A 119 -26.52 0.83 -31.24
N ASP A 120 -27.42 -0.04 -31.73
CA ASP A 120 -27.20 -0.86 -32.91
C ASP A 120 -26.89 0.08 -34.07
N GLU A 121 -25.61 0.21 -34.45
CA GLU A 121 -25.25 0.86 -35.71
C GLU A 121 -24.54 -0.17 -36.60
N GLU A 122 -25.36 -0.73 -37.50
CA GLU A 122 -25.05 -1.65 -38.59
C GLU A 122 -23.93 -1.07 -39.48
N ILE A 123 -22.78 -1.75 -39.54
CA ILE A 123 -21.68 -1.41 -40.44
C ILE A 123 -21.67 -2.44 -41.59
N PRO A 124 -21.77 -2.03 -42.87
CA PRO A 124 -21.84 -2.93 -44.02
C PRO A 124 -20.55 -3.72 -44.29
#